data_AF-A0A6A4VTV3-F1
#
_entry.id   AF-A0A6A4VTV3-F1
#
_cell.length_a   1.000
_cell.length_b   1.000
_cell.length_c   1.000
_cell.angle_alpha   90.00
_cell.angle_beta   90.00
_cell.angle_gamma   90.00
#
_symmetry.space_group_name_H-M   'P 1'
#
loop_
_entity.id
_entity.type
_entity.pdbx_description
1 polymer ?
#
loop_
_entity_poly.entity_id
_entity_poly.type
_entity_poly.pdbx_seq_one_letter_code
_entity_poly.pdbx_strand_id
1 'polypeptide(L)'
;MSERGAGETEDVYDLVLSAVRARLPGLDITEDDIDRAHRLPGPNNKIIVRFVRSGPGSVRDQLMARRLELRGHNDLFINESLTAQKNVIYRSLLEAKKTK
;
A
#
# COMPACT_ATOMS: atom_id res chain seq x y z
N MET A 1 16.78 7.98 31.40
CA MET A 1 16.58 6.92 30.40
C MET A 1 15.19 6.37 30.66
N SER A 2 14.22 6.71 29.82
CA SER A 2 12.82 6.27 30.01
C SER A 2 12.60 5.01 29.20
N GLU A 3 12.32 3.92 29.92
CA GLU A 3 11.80 2.66 29.39
C GLU A 3 10.47 2.98 28.68
N ARG A 4 10.46 2.92 27.34
CA ARG A 4 9.20 2.97 26.58
C ARG A 4 8.55 1.60 26.68
N GLY A 5 7.31 1.61 27.18
CA GLY A 5 6.59 0.45 27.66
C GLY A 5 6.44 -0.65 26.62
N ALA A 6 6.49 -1.88 27.13
CA ALA A 6 5.97 -3.05 26.46
C ALA A 6 4.44 -2.89 26.27
N GLY A 7 3.96 -3.05 25.03
CA GLY A 7 2.57 -3.45 24.79
C GLY A 7 1.63 -2.46 24.09
N GLU A 8 2.09 -1.41 23.41
CA GLU A 8 1.21 -0.74 22.45
C GLU A 8 1.06 -1.66 21.22
N THR A 9 -0.13 -2.26 21.10
CA THR A 9 -0.52 -2.97 19.87
C THR A 9 -0.51 -1.94 18.76
N GLU A 10 0.40 -2.09 17.79
CA GLU A 10 0.51 -1.16 16.65
C GLU A 10 -0.86 -0.98 15.97
N ASP A 11 -1.32 0.27 15.89
CA ASP A 11 -2.49 0.60 15.08
C ASP A 11 -2.09 0.67 13.60
N VAL A 12 -2.32 -0.44 12.90
CA VAL A 12 -2.00 -0.57 11.48
C VAL A 12 -2.84 0.37 10.61
N TYR A 13 -4.07 0.68 11.02
CA TYR A 13 -4.94 1.57 10.25
C TYR A 13 -4.42 3.00 10.34
N ASP A 14 -4.17 3.48 11.55
CA ASP A 14 -3.60 4.82 11.76
C ASP A 14 -2.24 4.97 11.05
N LEU A 15 -1.38 3.94 11.12
CA LEU A 15 -0.10 3.94 10.40
C LEU A 15 -0.28 4.09 8.88
N VAL A 16 -1.22 3.36 8.28
CA VAL A 16 -1.51 3.45 6.84
C VAL A 16 -2.02 4.84 6.48
N LEU A 17 -3.01 5.36 7.23
CA LEU A 17 -3.60 6.66 6.97
C LEU A 17 -2.57 7.78 7.10
N SER A 18 -1.79 7.76 8.17
CA SER A 18 -0.72 8.72 8.43
C SER A 18 0.36 8.69 7.35
N ALA A 19 0.84 7.50 6.95
CA ALA A 19 1.86 7.36 5.92
C ALA A 19 1.36 7.86 4.55
N VAL A 20 0.12 7.54 4.18
CA VAL A 20 -0.46 7.95 2.91
C VAL A 20 -0.71 9.45 2.88
N ARG A 21 -1.35 10.03 3.91
CA ARG A 21 -1.66 11.47 3.97
C ARG A 21 -0.39 12.33 4.01
N ALA A 22 0.67 11.87 4.66
CA ALA A 22 1.95 12.58 4.71
C ALA A 22 2.65 12.64 3.34
N ARG A 23 2.47 11.63 2.47
CA ARG A 23 3.19 11.53 1.19
C ARG A 23 2.36 11.85 -0.03
N LEU A 24 1.04 11.75 0.07
CA LEU A 24 0.11 12.05 -1.00
C LEU A 24 -0.92 13.07 -0.50
N PRO A 25 -0.49 14.32 -0.24
CA PRO A 25 -1.41 15.37 0.18
C PRO A 25 -2.53 15.52 -0.87
N GLY A 26 -3.74 15.80 -0.38
CA GLY A 26 -4.94 15.87 -1.22
C GLY A 26 -5.55 14.52 -1.60
N LEU A 27 -4.97 13.38 -1.20
CA LEU A 27 -5.68 12.11 -1.22
C LEU A 27 -6.49 11.98 0.08
N ASP A 28 -7.81 12.14 -0.02
CA ASP A 28 -8.74 12.08 1.12
C ASP A 28 -9.08 10.62 1.48
N ILE A 29 -8.07 9.88 1.94
CA ILE A 29 -8.24 8.52 2.45
C ILE A 29 -8.75 8.57 3.89
N THR A 30 -9.74 7.75 4.20
CA THR A 30 -10.33 7.58 5.54
C THR A 30 -10.34 6.11 5.97
N GLU A 31 -10.68 5.85 7.23
CA GLU A 31 -10.87 4.46 7.71
C GLU A 31 -11.98 3.74 6.96
N ASP A 32 -13.05 4.45 6.57
CA ASP A 32 -14.21 3.89 5.84
C ASP A 32 -13.83 3.38 4.43
N ASP A 33 -12.69 3.81 3.89
CA ASP A 33 -12.17 3.32 2.62
C ASP A 33 -11.45 1.97 2.75
N ILE A 34 -11.09 1.57 3.97
CA ILE A 34 -10.29 0.38 4.29
C ILE A 34 -11.21 -0.73 4.83
N ASP A 35 -11.36 -1.80 4.05
CA ASP A 35 -12.05 -3.02 4.48
C ASP A 35 -11.17 -3.84 5.43
N ARG A 36 -9.85 -3.87 5.18
CA ARG A 36 -8.89 -4.56 6.05
C ARG A 36 -7.47 -4.04 5.86
N ALA A 37 -6.76 -3.77 6.95
CA ALA A 37 -5.31 -3.58 6.95
C ALA A 37 -4.63 -4.52 7.95
N HIS A 38 -3.53 -5.15 7.55
CA HIS A 38 -2.72 -5.98 8.46
C HIS A 38 -1.27 -6.08 7.99
N ARG A 39 -0.36 -6.26 8.96
CA ARG A 39 1.05 -6.51 8.71
C ARG A 39 1.27 -7.94 8.22
N LEU A 40 2.07 -8.07 7.17
CA LEU A 40 2.56 -9.37 6.72
C LEU A 40 3.72 -9.83 7.61
N PRO A 41 3.80 -11.14 7.91
CA PRO A 41 4.97 -11.68 8.58
C PRO A 41 6.22 -11.53 7.70
N GLY A 42 7.36 -11.29 8.33
CA GLY A 42 8.67 -11.26 7.68
C GLY A 42 9.41 -9.91 7.80
N PRO A 43 10.64 -9.85 7.27
CA PRO A 43 11.61 -8.79 7.59
C PRO A 43 11.30 -7.42 6.94
N ASN A 44 10.33 -7.36 6.02
CA ASN A 44 10.13 -6.20 5.15
C ASN A 44 9.00 -5.27 5.61
N ASN A 45 8.44 -5.48 6.81
CA ASN A 45 7.44 -4.61 7.41
C ASN A 45 6.26 -4.26 6.48
N LYS A 46 5.90 -5.18 5.58
CA LYS A 46 4.87 -4.95 4.57
C LYS A 46 3.50 -4.96 5.21
N ILE A 47 2.63 -4.06 4.76
CA ILE A 47 1.22 -4.04 5.13
C ILE A 47 0.40 -4.35 3.88
N ILE A 48 -0.57 -5.26 4.00
CA ILE A 48 -1.60 -5.43 2.98
C ILE A 48 -2.82 -4.63 3.40
N VAL A 49 -3.25 -3.74 2.50
CA VAL A 49 -4.48 -2.97 2.62
C VAL A 49 -5.46 -3.45 1.57
N ARG A 50 -6.65 -3.87 2.01
CA ARG A 50 -7.82 -4.14 1.18
C ARG A 50 -8.77 -2.96 1.31
N PHE A 51 -9.14 -2.38 0.18
CA PHE A 51 -10.08 -1.26 0.12
C PHE A 51 -11.52 -1.76 -0.05
N VAL A 52 -12.47 -1.03 0.53
CA VAL A 52 -13.91 -1.31 0.38
C VAL A 52 -14.34 -1.19 -1.08
N ARG A 53 -13.81 -0.19 -1.79
CA ARG A 53 -14.11 0.06 -3.20
C ARG A 53 -12.85 0.06 -4.08
N SER A 54 -12.88 -0.75 -5.12
CA SER A 54 -11.94 -0.70 -6.23
C SER A 54 -12.67 -0.31 -7.51
N GLY A 55 -12.12 0.64 -8.27
CA GLY A 55 -12.69 1.09 -9.54
C GLY A 55 -12.45 2.58 -9.78
N PRO A 56 -12.73 3.08 -11.01
CA PRO A 56 -12.48 4.46 -11.38
C PRO A 56 -13.01 5.45 -10.36
N GLY A 57 -12.15 6.37 -9.92
CA GLY A 57 -12.51 7.42 -8.97
C GLY A 57 -12.52 7.01 -7.50
N SER A 58 -12.32 5.72 -7.16
CA SER A 58 -12.17 5.31 -5.75
C SER A 58 -10.84 5.78 -5.16
N VAL A 59 -10.75 5.87 -3.83
CA VAL A 59 -9.49 6.22 -3.13
C VAL A 59 -8.36 5.26 -3.53
N ARG A 60 -8.67 3.96 -3.68
CA ARG A 60 -7.72 2.97 -4.17
C ARG A 60 -7.20 3.31 -5.57
N ASP A 61 -8.09 3.71 -6.48
CA ASP A 61 -7.72 4.05 -7.86
C ASP A 61 -6.84 5.29 -7.91
N GLN A 62 -7.22 6.34 -7.15
CA GLN A 62 -6.42 7.56 -7.00
C GLN A 62 -5.04 7.27 -6.38
N LEU A 63 -4.99 6.47 -5.30
CA LEU A 63 -3.75 6.03 -4.67
C LEU A 63 -2.83 5.32 -5.66
N MET A 64 -3.40 4.39 -6.44
CA MET A 64 -2.63 3.67 -7.46
C MET A 64 -2.15 4.62 -8.55
N ALA A 65 -2.97 5.52 -9.06
CA ALA A 65 -2.56 6.49 -10.09
C ALA A 65 -1.40 7.39 -9.61
N ARG A 66 -1.45 7.82 -8.35
CA ARG A 66 -0.48 8.74 -7.73
C ARG A 66 0.75 8.07 -7.15
N ARG A 67 0.80 6.74 -7.02
CA ARG A 67 1.93 6.01 -6.41
C ARG A 67 3.30 6.32 -7.03
N LEU A 68 3.34 6.77 -8.29
CA LEU A 68 4.58 7.15 -8.96
C LEU A 68 5.16 8.49 -8.47
N GLU A 69 4.36 9.34 -7.81
CA GLU A 69 4.84 10.53 -7.09
C GLU A 69 5.83 10.16 -5.98
N LEU A 70 5.73 8.93 -5.46
CA LEU A 70 6.65 8.40 -4.45
C LEU A 70 8.02 8.00 -5.02
N ARG A 71 8.23 8.05 -6.34
CA ARG A 71 9.52 7.70 -6.93
C ARG A 71 10.59 8.69 -6.48
N GLY A 72 11.68 8.17 -5.90
CA GLY A 72 12.75 8.98 -5.31
C GLY A 72 12.60 9.18 -3.80
N HIS A 73 11.44 8.86 -3.23
CA HIS A 73 11.23 8.75 -1.79
C HIS A 73 11.46 7.29 -1.36
N ASN A 74 12.53 7.05 -0.60
CA ASN A 74 12.99 5.68 -0.28
C ASN A 74 12.29 5.06 0.94
N ASP A 75 11.26 5.69 1.48
CA ASP A 75 10.64 5.30 2.75
C ASP A 75 9.22 4.74 2.60
N LEU A 76 8.55 4.96 1.46
CA LEU A 76 7.21 4.41 1.20
C LEU A 76 7.10 3.89 -0.24
N PHE A 77 6.80 2.59 -0.36
CA PHE A 77 6.57 1.94 -1.65
C PHE A 77 5.16 1.35 -1.69
N ILE A 78 4.37 1.78 -2.67
CA ILE A 78 2.99 1.31 -2.86
C ILE A 78 2.92 0.54 -4.17
N ASN A 79 2.47 -0.70 -4.09
CA ASN A 79 2.29 -1.59 -5.24
C ASN A 79 1.01 -2.40 -5.10
N GLU A 80 0.50 -2.88 -6.23
CA GLU A 80 -0.62 -3.80 -6.23
C GLU A 80 -0.20 -5.17 -5.71
N SER A 81 -0.94 -5.70 -4.74
CA SER A 81 -0.80 -7.09 -4.32
C SER A 81 -1.57 -7.99 -5.29
N LEU A 82 -0.83 -8.72 -6.12
CA LEU A 82 -1.40 -9.67 -7.07
C LEU A 82 -1.46 -11.06 -6.45
N THR A 83 -2.53 -11.81 -6.75
CA THR A 83 -2.56 -13.26 -6.49
C THR A 83 -1.43 -13.95 -7.26
N ALA A 84 -1.01 -15.14 -6.81
CA ALA A 84 0.06 -15.89 -7.47
C ALA A 84 -0.21 -16.07 -8.98
N GLN A 85 -1.44 -16.43 -9.35
CA GLN A 85 -1.85 -16.56 -10.75
C GLN A 85 -1.73 -15.23 -11.53
N LYS A 86 -2.22 -14.12 -10.97
CA LYS A 86 -2.12 -12.80 -11.63
C LYS A 86 -0.66 -12.34 -11.74
N ASN A 87 0.19 -12.70 -10.78
CA ASN A 87 1.62 -12.41 -10.82
C ASN A 87 2.31 -13.15 -11.98
N VAL A 88 1.99 -14.44 -12.18
CA VAL A 88 2.49 -15.22 -13.32
C VAL A 88 2.10 -14.54 -14.63
N ILE A 89 0.82 -14.21 -14.81
CA ILE A 89 0.32 -13.53 -16.02
C ILE A 89 1.06 -12.20 -16.23
N TYR A 90 1.18 -11.39 -15.18
CA TYR A 90 1.86 -10.10 -15.25
C TYR A 90 3.33 -10.23 -15.69
N ARG A 91 4.07 -11.18 -15.11
CA ARG A 91 5.47 -11.45 -15.51
C ARG A 91 5.57 -11.90 -16.96
N SER A 92 4.70 -12.81 -17.40
CA SER A 92 4.67 -13.25 -18.80
C SER A 92 4.43 -12.08 -19.77
N LEU A 93 3.53 -11.16 -19.43
CA LEU A 93 3.27 -9.96 -20.24
C LEU A 93 4.47 -8.99 -20.25
N LEU A 94 5.16 -8.82 -19.12
CA LEU A 94 6.37 -7.99 -19.05
C LEU A 94 7.50 -8.56 -19.91
N GLU A 95 7.73 -9.87 -19.88
CA GLU A 95 8.76 -10.50 -20.70
C GLU A 95 8.45 -10.39 -22.19
N ALA A 96 7.19 -10.59 -22.59
CA ALA A 96 6.75 -10.40 -23.97
C ALA A 96 6.92 -8.95 -24.46
N LYS A 97 6.79 -7.96 -23.57
CA LYS A 97 7.03 -6.54 -23.90
C LYS A 97 8.51 -6.23 -24.15
N LYS A 98 9.44 -6.92 -23.47
CA LYS A 98 10.89 -6.72 -23.66
C LYS A 98 11.42 -7.26 -24.99
N THR A 99 10.68 -8.19 -25.60
CA THR A 99 11.05 -8.84 -26.86
C THR A 99 10.57 -8.08 -28.11
N LYS A 100 9.99 -6.88 -27.92
CA LYS A 100 9.68 -5.89 -28.96
C LYS A 100 10.49 -4.62 -28.73
#